data_AF-A0A8J4Y182-F1
#
_entry.id   AF-A0A8J4Y182-F1
#
_cell.length_a   1.000
_cell.length_b   1.000
_cell.length_c   1.000
_cell.angle_alpha   90.00
_cell.angle_beta   90.00
_cell.angle_gamma   90.00
#
_symmetry.space_group_name_H-M   'P 1'
#
loop_
_entity.id
_entity.type
_entity.pdbx_description
1 polymer ?
#
loop_
_entity_poly.entity_id
_entity_poly.type
_entity_poly.pdbx_seq_one_letter_code
_entity_poly.pdbx_strand_id
1 'polypeptide(L)'
;MSGPAGHRKFYDFSCGAGGGAEAGGGARPEELVKYVAENIIGGDAVFSSPFGPRKVVYCDYIASGRSLAFLEDYIRAEVLPHYGSTHTTATVTALQTTLFRHEARDILRNAVQASEHDRVVFVGSGATAALHKLVHCLALDAPPVVLVGPYAHHSSLLPWRELGAKVGVLY
;
A
#
# COMPACT_ATOMS: atom_id res chain seq x y z
N MET A 1 40.86 9.19 0.62
CA MET A 1 39.69 10.05 0.88
C MET A 1 38.45 9.19 0.63
N SER A 2 37.94 8.56 1.68
CA SER A 2 36.80 7.64 1.64
C SER A 2 35.48 8.42 1.70
N GLY A 3 34.57 8.17 0.76
CA GLY A 3 33.23 8.75 0.75
C GLY A 3 32.38 8.30 1.96
N PRO A 4 31.34 9.07 2.34
CA PRO A 4 30.56 8.76 3.52
C PRO A 4 29.61 7.59 3.23
N ALA A 5 29.82 6.49 3.96
CA ALA A 5 28.88 5.37 4.03
C ALA A 5 27.54 5.88 4.61
N GLY A 6 26.53 6.02 3.74
CA GLY A 6 25.17 6.42 4.09
C GLY A 6 24.41 5.34 4.84
N HIS A 7 24.87 4.96 6.02
CA HIS A 7 24.11 4.19 6.99
C HIS A 7 23.13 5.13 7.70
N ARG A 8 21.88 5.21 7.22
CA ARG A 8 20.83 5.94 7.94
C ARG A 8 20.32 5.07 9.09
N LYS A 9 21.03 5.07 10.22
CA LYS A 9 20.55 4.56 11.51
C LYS A 9 19.59 5.59 12.12
N PHE A 10 18.28 5.39 11.99
CA PHE A 10 17.27 6.26 12.63
C PHE A 10 16.53 5.62 13.81
N TYR A 11 16.81 4.35 14.14
CA TYR A 11 16.17 3.69 15.28
C TYR A 11 17.22 2.92 16.09
N ASP A 12 17.44 3.35 17.33
CA ASP A 12 18.01 2.52 18.40
C ASP A 12 16.91 2.45 19.47
N PHE A 13 16.02 1.46 19.33
CA PHE A 13 15.15 1.11 20.43
C PHE A 13 15.99 0.30 21.39
N SER A 14 16.28 0.85 22.57
CA SER A 14 16.91 0.12 23.65
C SER A 14 16.03 -1.08 24.01
N CYS A 15 16.31 -2.23 23.39
CA CYS A 15 15.76 -3.50 23.78
C CYS A 15 16.32 -3.80 25.17
N GLY A 16 15.43 -4.03 26.13
CA GLY A 16 15.81 -4.51 27.45
C GLY A 16 16.77 -5.70 27.31
N ALA A 17 17.86 -5.63 28.07
CA ALA A 17 19.00 -6.53 27.99
C ALA A 17 18.62 -8.02 27.89
N GLY A 18 19.18 -8.72 26.91
CA GLY A 18 19.17 -10.18 26.90
C GLY A 18 19.48 -10.83 25.55
N GLY A 19 20.77 -11.01 25.25
CA GLY A 19 21.25 -12.02 24.29
C GLY A 19 21.44 -11.53 22.86
N GLY A 20 22.71 -11.49 22.43
CA GLY A 20 23.07 -11.24 21.04
C GLY A 20 22.48 -12.32 20.12
N ALA A 21 21.56 -11.90 19.25
CA ALA A 21 21.18 -12.66 18.07
C ALA A 21 21.71 -11.89 16.85
N GLU A 22 22.53 -12.57 16.06
CA GLU A 22 23.08 -12.06 14.81
C GLU A 22 21.95 -11.53 13.90
N ALA A 23 22.12 -10.31 13.39
CA ALA A 23 21.21 -9.69 12.43
C ALA A 23 21.38 -10.35 11.05
N GLY A 24 20.85 -11.56 10.90
CA GLY A 24 20.96 -12.37 9.70
C GLY A 24 19.87 -13.44 9.66
N GLY A 25 18.62 -13.04 9.42
CA GLY A 25 17.53 -14.01 9.33
C GLY A 25 16.24 -13.35 8.85
N GLY A 26 16.15 -13.08 7.54
CA GLY A 26 14.84 -12.84 6.93
C GLY A 26 13.97 -14.09 7.13
N ALA A 27 12.74 -13.92 7.60
CA ALA A 27 11.79 -15.02 7.76
C ALA A 27 11.71 -15.81 6.45
N ARG A 28 11.69 -17.15 6.54
CA ARG A 28 11.60 -17.98 5.34
C ARG A 28 10.26 -17.68 4.64
N PRO A 29 10.19 -17.65 3.30
CA PRO A 29 8.95 -17.33 2.59
C PRO A 29 7.74 -18.15 3.06
N GLU A 30 7.96 -19.43 3.39
CA GLU A 30 6.92 -20.34 3.91
C GLU A 30 6.37 -19.90 5.28
N GLU A 31 7.23 -19.41 6.16
CA GLU A 31 6.84 -18.91 7.49
C GLU A 31 6.00 -17.64 7.36
N LEU A 32 6.38 -16.74 6.44
CA LEU A 32 5.63 -15.52 6.16
C LEU A 32 4.25 -15.84 5.58
N VAL A 33 4.17 -16.74 4.61
CA VAL A 33 2.88 -17.16 4.01
C VAL A 33 1.97 -17.76 5.06
N LYS A 34 2.51 -18.64 5.93
CA LYS A 34 1.76 -19.22 7.04
C LYS A 34 1.27 -18.14 8.01
N TYR A 35 2.15 -17.22 8.41
CA TYR A 35 1.80 -16.11 9.28
C TYR A 35 0.68 -15.23 8.71
N VAL A 36 0.75 -14.87 7.42
CA VAL A 36 -0.30 -14.11 6.75
C VAL A 36 -1.62 -14.88 6.75
N ALA A 37 -1.61 -16.17 6.43
CA ALA A 37 -2.82 -16.99 6.39
C ALA A 37 -3.51 -17.09 7.76
N GLU A 38 -2.75 -17.26 8.84
CA GLU A 38 -3.26 -17.31 10.22
C GLU A 38 -3.83 -15.98 10.71
N ASN A 39 -3.42 -14.85 10.10
CA ASN A 39 -3.87 -13.52 10.48
C ASN A 39 -5.04 -12.99 9.63
N ILE A 40 -5.58 -13.76 8.68
CA ILE A 40 -6.74 -13.33 7.90
C ILE A 40 -7.96 -13.23 8.80
N ILE A 41 -8.51 -12.01 8.94
CA ILE A 41 -9.73 -11.79 9.71
C ILE A 41 -10.89 -12.52 9.03
N GLY A 42 -11.58 -13.37 9.80
CA GLY A 42 -12.67 -14.20 9.30
C GLY A 42 -12.23 -15.40 8.47
N GLY A 43 -10.94 -15.77 8.47
CA GLY A 43 -10.41 -16.94 7.73
C GLY A 43 -11.11 -18.26 8.06
N ASP A 44 -11.57 -18.41 9.31
CA ASP A 44 -12.32 -19.58 9.80
C ASP A 44 -13.82 -19.30 9.96
N ALA A 45 -14.34 -18.25 9.32
CA ALA A 45 -15.76 -17.97 9.35
C ALA A 45 -16.57 -19.16 8.81
N VAL A 46 -17.66 -19.47 9.50
CA VAL A 46 -18.59 -20.55 9.15
C VAL A 46 -19.95 -19.93 8.89
N PHE A 47 -20.66 -20.44 7.90
CA PHE A 47 -22.05 -20.08 7.63
C PHE A 47 -22.96 -21.30 7.78
N SER A 48 -24.22 -21.06 8.15
CA SER A 48 -25.23 -22.11 8.21
C SER A 48 -25.73 -22.40 6.80
N SER A 49 -25.71 -23.67 6.41
CA SER A 49 -26.25 -24.14 5.13
C SER A 49 -27.34 -25.20 5.37
N PRO A 50 -28.17 -25.52 4.36
CA PRO A 50 -29.11 -26.64 4.44
C PRO A 50 -28.47 -28.00 4.75
N PHE A 51 -27.14 -28.13 4.58
CA PHE A 51 -26.36 -29.34 4.85
C PHE A 51 -25.51 -29.22 6.12
N GLY A 52 -25.88 -28.32 7.04
CA GLY A 52 -25.14 -28.03 8.27
C GLY A 52 -24.12 -26.90 8.13
N PRO A 53 -23.29 -26.65 9.16
CA PRO A 53 -22.28 -25.60 9.14
C PRO A 53 -21.20 -25.88 8.08
N ARG A 54 -20.88 -24.87 7.28
CA ARG A 54 -19.83 -24.94 6.24
C ARG A 54 -18.84 -23.78 6.40
N LYS A 55 -17.55 -24.06 6.23
CA LYS A 55 -16.51 -23.03 6.23
C LYS A 55 -16.67 -22.13 5.00
N VAL A 56 -16.52 -20.83 5.19
CA VAL A 56 -16.49 -19.83 4.12
C VAL A 56 -15.15 -19.94 3.39
N VAL A 57 -15.18 -20.27 2.11
CA VAL A 57 -14.00 -20.23 1.23
C VAL A 57 -14.05 -18.92 0.45
N TYR A 58 -13.10 -18.03 0.72
CA TYR A 58 -13.04 -16.73 0.06
C TYR A 58 -12.20 -16.81 -1.21
N CYS A 59 -12.88 -16.71 -2.36
CA CYS A 59 -12.26 -16.80 -3.69
C CYS A 59 -12.30 -15.45 -4.45
N ASP A 60 -12.43 -14.34 -3.74
CA ASP A 60 -12.65 -13.01 -4.33
C ASP A 60 -11.47 -12.03 -4.13
N TYR A 61 -10.26 -12.58 -3.89
CA TYR A 61 -9.04 -11.81 -3.65
C TYR A 61 -8.62 -10.90 -4.82
N ILE A 62 -9.06 -11.21 -6.04
CA ILE A 62 -8.78 -10.38 -7.23
C ILE A 62 -9.63 -9.10 -7.20
N ALA A 63 -10.82 -9.13 -6.58
CA ALA A 63 -11.64 -7.94 -6.40
C ALA A 63 -11.22 -7.14 -5.17
N SER A 64 -11.07 -7.81 -4.01
CA SER A 64 -10.60 -7.18 -2.78
C SER A 64 -9.94 -8.18 -1.84
N GLY A 65 -8.87 -7.74 -1.16
CA GLY A 65 -8.27 -8.51 -0.08
C GLY A 65 -9.12 -8.47 1.20
N ARG A 66 -8.95 -9.48 2.06
CA ARG A 66 -9.42 -9.45 3.45
C ARG A 66 -8.43 -8.70 4.34
N SER A 67 -8.95 -8.05 5.39
CA SER A 67 -8.12 -7.44 6.44
C SER A 67 -7.27 -8.48 7.18
N LEU A 68 -6.10 -8.05 7.64
CA LEU A 68 -5.16 -8.87 8.41
C LEU A 68 -5.08 -8.33 9.84
N ALA A 69 -5.18 -9.24 10.83
CA ALA A 69 -5.25 -8.89 12.24
C ALA A 69 -4.06 -8.01 12.69
N PHE A 70 -2.83 -8.39 12.34
CA PHE A 70 -1.64 -7.61 12.71
C PHE A 70 -1.63 -6.18 12.13
N LEU A 71 -2.26 -5.94 10.97
CA LEU A 71 -2.37 -4.59 10.42
C LEU A 71 -3.40 -3.76 11.20
N GLU A 72 -4.55 -4.35 11.48
CA GLU A 72 -5.62 -3.68 12.24
C GLU A 72 -5.18 -3.40 13.68
N ASP A 73 -4.45 -4.33 14.29
CA ASP A 73 -3.90 -4.18 15.64
C ASP A 73 -2.83 -3.09 15.68
N TYR A 74 -1.94 -3.01 14.67
CA TYR A 74 -0.98 -1.92 14.55
C TYR A 74 -1.65 -0.56 14.38
N ILE A 75 -2.66 -0.46 13.51
CA ILE A 75 -3.43 0.78 13.35
C ILE A 75 -4.06 1.17 14.69
N ARG A 76 -4.68 0.22 15.39
CA ARG A 76 -5.35 0.46 16.67
C ARG A 76 -4.40 0.90 17.77
N ALA A 77 -3.25 0.24 17.89
CA ALA A 77 -2.32 0.43 19.01
C ALA A 77 -1.35 1.60 18.77
N GLU A 78 -0.86 1.77 17.53
CA GLU A 78 0.24 2.70 17.24
C GLU A 78 -0.24 3.97 16.52
N VAL A 79 -1.16 3.82 15.57
CA VAL A 79 -1.59 4.94 14.71
C VAL A 79 -2.69 5.77 15.38
N LEU A 80 -3.78 5.14 15.80
CA LEU A 80 -4.96 5.84 16.32
C LEU A 80 -4.70 6.68 17.58
N PRO A 81 -3.91 6.25 18.58
CA PRO A 81 -3.68 7.04 19.78
C PRO A 81 -2.93 8.35 19.53
N HIS A 82 -2.11 8.39 18.48
CA HIS A 82 -1.28 9.53 18.12
C HIS A 82 -1.84 10.34 16.93
N TYR A 83 -3.05 10.01 16.48
CA TYR A 83 -3.63 10.63 15.31
C TYR A 83 -3.90 12.12 15.53
N GLY A 84 -3.44 12.95 14.60
CA GLY A 84 -3.66 14.39 14.57
C GLY A 84 -3.68 14.92 13.15
N SER A 85 -4.40 16.01 12.92
CA SER A 85 -4.45 16.67 11.61
C SER A 85 -3.05 17.11 11.16
N THR A 86 -2.65 16.77 9.93
CA THR A 86 -1.32 17.10 9.39
C THR A 86 -1.21 18.53 8.87
N HIS A 87 -2.19 19.39 9.13
CA HIS A 87 -2.19 20.79 8.66
C HIS A 87 -1.23 21.70 9.44
N THR A 88 -0.71 21.24 10.58
CA THR A 88 0.33 21.92 11.36
C THR A 88 1.29 20.88 11.94
N THR A 89 2.46 21.31 12.41
CA THR A 89 3.40 20.46 13.18
C THR A 89 3.50 20.91 14.64
N ALA A 90 2.52 21.71 15.09
CA ALA A 90 2.57 22.38 16.39
C ALA A 90 2.30 21.44 17.58
N THR A 91 1.65 20.29 17.34
CA THR A 91 1.42 19.27 18.36
C THR A 91 2.17 17.99 18.04
N VAL A 92 2.50 17.22 19.07
CA VAL A 92 3.16 15.91 18.93
C VAL A 92 2.36 14.97 18.03
N THR A 93 1.03 14.94 18.15
CA THR A 93 0.15 14.08 17.34
C THR A 93 0.13 14.48 15.86
N ALA A 94 0.13 15.79 15.58
CA ALA A 94 0.15 16.31 14.22
C ALA A 94 1.51 16.04 13.52
N LEU A 95 2.61 16.22 14.26
CA LEU A 95 3.94 15.84 13.81
C LEU A 95 4.04 14.32 13.57
N GLN A 96 3.58 13.51 14.52
CA GLN A 96 3.66 12.05 14.42
C GLN A 96 2.88 11.51 13.21
N THR A 97 1.66 12.01 12.98
CA THR A 97 0.87 11.63 11.81
C THR A 97 1.56 12.02 10.50
N THR A 98 2.26 13.15 10.49
CA THR A 98 3.07 13.58 9.34
C THR A 98 4.24 12.62 9.10
N LEU A 99 4.94 12.20 10.17
CA LEU A 99 6.03 11.22 10.08
C LEU A 99 5.56 9.87 9.54
N PHE A 100 4.43 9.33 10.01
CA PHE A 100 3.84 8.10 9.46
C PHE A 100 3.61 8.22 7.95
N ARG A 101 3.14 9.38 7.47
CA ARG A 101 2.92 9.63 6.05
C ARG A 101 4.22 9.68 5.24
N HIS A 102 5.30 10.21 5.82
CA HIS A 102 6.62 10.23 5.20
C HIS A 102 7.21 8.82 5.11
N GLU A 103 7.17 8.07 6.20
CA GLU A 103 7.66 6.69 6.26
C GLU A 103 6.91 5.78 5.28
N ALA A 104 5.58 5.85 5.26
CA ALA A 104 4.78 5.10 4.30
C ALA A 104 5.17 5.43 2.84
N ARG A 105 5.52 6.69 2.56
CA ARG A 105 5.98 7.11 1.23
C ARG A 105 7.33 6.48 0.88
N ASP A 106 8.26 6.41 1.82
CA ASP A 106 9.57 5.81 1.61
C ASP A 106 9.49 4.29 1.44
N ILE A 107 8.66 3.61 2.24
CA ILE A 107 8.39 2.18 2.08
C ILE A 107 7.85 1.89 0.68
N LEU A 108 6.86 2.64 0.22
CA LEU A 108 6.28 2.46 -1.12
C LEU A 108 7.30 2.74 -2.23
N ARG A 109 8.10 3.80 -2.09
CA ARG A 109 9.16 4.14 -3.06
C ARG A 109 10.14 2.98 -3.22
N ASN A 110 10.56 2.38 -2.11
CA ASN A 110 11.46 1.23 -2.13
C ASN A 110 10.79 -0.02 -2.72
N ALA A 111 9.53 -0.28 -2.37
CA ALA A 111 8.78 -1.45 -2.85
C ALA A 111 8.59 -1.46 -4.37
N VAL A 112 8.45 -0.29 -5.00
CA VAL A 112 8.32 -0.15 -6.47
C VAL A 112 9.64 0.20 -7.16
N GLN A 113 10.75 0.19 -6.42
CA GLN A 113 12.09 0.54 -6.93
C GLN A 113 12.15 1.92 -7.60
N ALA A 114 11.41 2.89 -7.08
CA ALA A 114 11.37 4.24 -7.62
C ALA A 114 12.68 5.00 -7.33
N SER A 115 13.15 5.73 -8.34
CA SER A 115 14.38 6.52 -8.32
C SER A 115 14.20 7.87 -7.60
N GLU A 116 15.26 8.67 -7.54
CA GLU A 116 15.22 10.04 -7.01
C GLU A 116 14.43 11.02 -7.90
N HIS A 117 14.29 10.70 -9.18
CA HIS A 117 13.49 11.46 -10.14
C HIS A 117 12.00 11.13 -10.05
N ASP A 118 11.64 10.04 -9.37
CA ASP A 118 10.27 9.61 -9.19
C ASP A 118 9.62 10.26 -7.96
N ARG A 119 8.29 10.34 -8.00
CA ARG A 119 7.48 10.86 -6.90
C ARG A 119 6.30 9.93 -6.62
N VAL A 120 6.19 9.50 -5.38
CA VAL A 120 4.98 8.82 -4.88
C VAL A 120 3.94 9.89 -4.57
N VAL A 121 2.70 9.72 -5.04
CA VAL A 121 1.57 10.61 -4.78
C VAL A 121 0.42 9.79 -4.20
N PHE A 122 -0.10 10.21 -3.06
CA PHE A 122 -1.29 9.59 -2.47
C PHE A 122 -2.54 10.21 -3.13
N VAL A 123 -3.32 9.37 -3.79
CA VAL A 123 -4.43 9.77 -4.68
C VAL A 123 -5.81 9.38 -4.16
N GLY A 124 -5.89 8.90 -2.91
CA GLY A 124 -7.14 8.50 -2.29
C GLY A 124 -7.60 7.11 -2.74
N SER A 125 -8.78 7.03 -3.37
CA SER A 125 -9.48 5.76 -3.58
C SER A 125 -9.01 4.98 -4.81
N GLY A 126 -7.99 4.15 -4.61
CA GLY A 126 -7.56 3.12 -5.56
C GLY A 126 -6.92 3.63 -6.85
N ALA A 127 -6.67 2.69 -7.77
CA ALA A 127 -5.98 2.96 -9.05
C ALA A 127 -6.79 3.86 -10.00
N THR A 128 -8.13 3.84 -9.91
CA THR A 128 -9.00 4.71 -10.71
C THR A 128 -8.75 6.19 -10.39
N ALA A 129 -8.71 6.56 -9.11
CA ALA A 129 -8.42 7.93 -8.70
C ALA A 129 -6.99 8.35 -9.12
N ALA A 130 -6.04 7.42 -9.10
CA ALA A 130 -4.68 7.65 -9.59
C ALA A 130 -4.68 8.05 -11.07
N LEU A 131 -5.42 7.32 -11.90
CA LEU A 131 -5.50 7.61 -13.33
C LEU A 131 -6.20 8.95 -13.60
N HIS A 132 -7.34 9.22 -12.95
CA HIS A 132 -7.99 10.54 -13.09
C HIS A 132 -7.05 11.67 -12.68
N LYS A 133 -6.28 11.50 -11.59
CA LYS A 133 -5.32 12.52 -11.15
C LYS A 133 -4.20 12.71 -12.17
N LEU A 134 -3.66 11.64 -12.73
CA LEU A 134 -2.64 11.68 -13.79
C LEU A 134 -3.17 12.44 -15.00
N VAL A 135 -4.33 12.04 -15.51
CA VAL A 135 -4.99 12.65 -16.67
C VAL A 135 -5.18 14.15 -16.46
N HIS A 136 -5.66 14.55 -15.28
CA HIS A 136 -5.82 15.96 -14.93
C HIS A 136 -4.49 16.72 -14.87
N CYS A 137 -3.43 16.10 -14.33
CA CYS A 137 -2.11 16.71 -14.22
C CYS A 137 -1.38 16.84 -15.57
N LEU A 138 -1.74 16.06 -16.59
CA LEU A 138 -1.15 16.19 -17.94
C LEU A 138 -1.58 17.47 -18.65
N ALA A 139 -2.68 18.11 -18.24
CA ALA A 139 -3.15 19.40 -18.76
C ALA A 139 -3.13 19.48 -20.30
N LEU A 140 -3.70 18.47 -20.96
CA LEU A 140 -3.66 18.34 -22.42
C LEU A 140 -4.60 19.36 -23.09
N ASP A 141 -4.10 20.09 -24.08
CA ASP A 141 -4.88 21.07 -24.85
C ASP A 141 -5.82 20.43 -25.89
N ALA A 142 -5.57 19.17 -26.24
CA ALA A 142 -6.35 18.42 -27.20
C ALA A 142 -6.43 16.93 -26.82
N PRO A 143 -7.48 16.20 -27.26
CA PRO A 143 -7.62 14.79 -26.98
C PRO A 143 -6.44 13.96 -27.52
N PRO A 144 -5.76 13.15 -26.69
CA PRO A 144 -4.62 12.36 -27.13
C PRO A 144 -5.04 11.09 -27.89
N VAL A 145 -4.06 10.43 -28.51
CA VAL A 145 -4.17 9.01 -28.88
C VAL A 145 -3.65 8.17 -27.71
N VAL A 146 -4.44 7.21 -27.25
CA VAL A 146 -4.10 6.36 -26.10
C VAL A 146 -3.99 4.92 -26.56
N LEU A 147 -2.85 4.29 -26.30
CA LEU A 147 -2.60 2.89 -26.65
C LEU A 147 -2.77 2.02 -25.40
N VAL A 148 -3.58 0.97 -25.51
CA VAL A 148 -3.91 0.07 -24.40
C VAL A 148 -3.77 -1.39 -24.81
N GLY A 149 -3.46 -2.25 -23.84
CA GLY A 149 -3.47 -3.70 -24.06
C GLY A 149 -4.91 -4.24 -24.19
N PRO A 150 -5.09 -5.46 -24.71
CA PRO A 150 -6.41 -6.04 -24.99
C PRO A 150 -7.21 -6.38 -23.72
N TYR A 151 -6.53 -6.49 -22.58
CA TYR A 151 -7.13 -6.83 -21.28
C TYR A 151 -7.18 -5.65 -20.31
N ALA A 152 -7.08 -4.41 -20.82
CA ALA A 152 -7.15 -3.22 -19.98
C ALA A 152 -8.49 -3.16 -19.23
N HIS A 153 -8.42 -2.91 -17.92
CA HIS A 153 -9.60 -2.75 -17.08
C HIS A 153 -10.39 -1.51 -17.49
N HIS A 154 -11.73 -1.54 -17.34
CA HIS A 154 -12.59 -0.43 -17.75
C HIS A 154 -12.21 0.90 -17.07
N SER A 155 -11.84 0.86 -15.79
CA SER A 155 -11.41 2.06 -15.06
C SER A 155 -10.11 2.67 -15.60
N SER A 156 -9.31 1.89 -16.34
CA SER A 156 -8.12 2.37 -17.03
C SER A 156 -8.43 3.06 -18.37
N LEU A 157 -9.67 2.95 -18.87
CA LEU A 157 -10.10 3.46 -20.18
C LEU A 157 -11.04 4.66 -20.08
N LEU A 158 -11.96 4.64 -19.11
CA LEU A 158 -13.01 5.66 -18.98
C LEU A 158 -12.47 7.09 -18.93
N PRO A 159 -11.44 7.41 -18.12
CA PRO A 159 -10.94 8.80 -18.04
C PRO A 159 -10.46 9.34 -19.39
N TRP A 160 -9.88 8.48 -20.23
CA TRP A 160 -9.42 8.86 -21.56
C TRP A 160 -10.57 9.05 -22.55
N ARG A 161 -11.58 8.17 -22.49
CA ARG A 161 -12.76 8.26 -23.34
C ARG A 161 -13.60 9.49 -23.04
N GLU A 162 -13.72 9.87 -21.77
CA GLU A 162 -14.41 11.10 -21.33
C GLU A 162 -13.73 12.37 -21.86
N LEU A 163 -12.41 12.33 -22.07
CA LEU A 163 -11.66 13.40 -22.74
C LEU A 163 -11.77 13.38 -24.28
N GLY A 164 -12.49 12.43 -24.86
CA GLY A 164 -12.58 12.27 -26.31
C GLY A 164 -11.32 11.69 -26.96
N ALA A 165 -10.45 11.05 -26.18
CA ALA A 165 -9.22 10.44 -26.71
C ALA A 165 -9.52 9.31 -27.69
N LYS A 166 -8.70 9.17 -28.73
CA LYS A 166 -8.75 8.02 -29.64
C LYS A 166 -8.01 6.85 -28.99
N VAL A 167 -8.74 5.84 -28.54
CA VAL A 167 -8.16 4.66 -27.88
C VAL A 167 -7.91 3.54 -28.90
N GLY A 168 -6.66 3.10 -29.02
CA GLY A 168 -6.23 2.00 -29.88
C GLY A 168 -5.73 0.80 -29.05
N VAL A 169 -6.07 -0.41 -29.48
CA VAL A 169 -5.64 -1.65 -28.81
C VAL A 169 -4.39 -2.20 -29.50
N LEU A 170 -3.34 -2.48 -28.73
CA LEU A 170 -2.14 -3.16 -29.19
C LEU A 170 -2.34 -4.68 -29.05
N TYR A 171 -2.17 -5.41 -30.15
CA TYR A 171 -2.23 -6.88 -30.19
C TYR A 171 -0.82 -7.48 -30.17
#